data_AF-A0A1Q5TTX2-F1
#
_entry.id   AF-A0A1Q5TTX2-F1
#
_cell.length_a   1.000
_cell.length_b   1.000
_cell.length_c   1.000
_cell.angle_alpha   90.00
_cell.angle_beta   90.00
_cell.angle_gamma   90.00
#
_symmetry.space_group_name_H-M   'P 1'
#
loop_
_entity.id
_entity.type
_entity.pdbx_description
1 polymer ?
#
loop_
_entity_poly.entity_id
_entity_poly.type
_entity_poly.pdbx_seq_one_letter_code
_entity_poly.pdbx_strand_id
1 'polypeptide(L)' 'MKNYFDSPFKGKTLAEQVTNPNIQVGRFSYYSGYYHGHSFDECARYLSPDLTNVDKLIIGY' A
#
# COMPACT_ATOMS: atom_id res chain seq x y z
N MET A 1 -7.24 -13.20 11.40
CA MET A 1 -6.20 -12.53 10.58
C MET A 1 -5.16 -11.95 11.52
N LYS A 2 -3.89 -12.08 11.18
CA LYS A 2 -2.81 -11.42 11.93
C LYS A 2 -2.71 -9.97 11.44
N ASN A 3 -2.57 -9.02 12.37
CA ASN A 3 -2.38 -7.62 12.00
C ASN A 3 -1.09 -7.47 11.18
N TYR A 4 -1.15 -6.79 10.04
CA TYR A 4 0.02 -6.49 9.22
C TYR A 4 1.03 -5.56 9.92
N PHE A 5 0.57 -4.79 10.91
CA PHE A 5 1.36 -3.86 11.72
C PHE A 5 1.56 -4.39 13.14
N ASP A 6 2.77 -4.19 13.67
CA ASP A 6 3.12 -4.65 15.03
C ASP A 6 2.56 -3.74 16.13
N SER A 7 2.29 -2.46 15.82
CA SER A 7 1.89 -1.44 16.79
C SER A 7 1.11 -0.30 16.10
N PRO A 8 0.17 0.36 16.81
CA PRO A 8 -0.53 1.54 16.30
C PRO A 8 0.38 2.75 16.05
N PHE A 9 1.60 2.75 16.61
CA PHE A 9 2.55 3.86 16.52
C PHE A 9 3.69 3.59 15.53
N LYS A 10 3.68 2.45 14.82
CA LYS A 10 4.74 2.05 13.90
C LYS A 10 4.16 1.71 12.52
N GLY A 11 4.20 2.70 11.63
CA GLY A 11 3.91 2.50 10.21
C GLY A 11 4.99 1.71 9.49
N LYS A 12 4.71 1.36 8.22
CA LYS A 12 5.66 0.73 7.29
C LYS A 12 5.78 1.61 6.05
N THR A 13 6.95 1.67 5.43
CA THR A 13 7.09 2.44 4.19
C THR A 13 6.25 1.78 3.09
N LEU A 14 5.75 2.58 2.15
CA LEU A 14 4.98 2.04 1.04
C LEU A 14 5.85 1.12 0.17
N ALA A 15 7.11 1.49 -0.04
CA ALA A 15 8.08 0.71 -0.82
C ALA A 15 8.34 -0.70 -0.27
N GLU A 16 8.15 -0.93 1.03
CA GLU A 16 8.34 -2.26 1.65
C GLU A 16 7.09 -3.17 1.54
N GLN A 17 5.91 -2.63 1.24
CA GLN A 17 4.64 -3.36 1.37
C GLN A 17 3.78 -3.37 0.11
N VAL A 18 3.98 -2.44 -0.81
CA VAL A 18 3.22 -2.38 -2.07
C VAL A 18 3.71 -3.48 -3.00
N THR A 19 2.78 -4.30 -3.47
CA THR A 19 3.06 -5.38 -4.43
C THR A 19 2.31 -5.22 -5.75
N ASN A 20 1.27 -4.39 -5.78
CA ASN A 20 0.51 -4.13 -7.00
C ASN A 20 1.34 -3.25 -7.97
N PRO A 21 1.66 -3.73 -9.19
CA PRO A 21 2.51 -3.00 -10.14
C PRO A 21 1.88 -1.72 -10.69
N ASN A 22 0.56 -1.54 -10.50
CA ASN A 22 -0.15 -0.33 -10.88
C ASN A 22 -0.17 0.74 -9.77
N ILE A 23 0.53 0.50 -8.65
CA ILE A 23 0.77 1.48 -7.59
C ILE A 23 2.24 1.89 -7.63
N GLN A 24 2.50 3.17 -7.90
CA GLN A 24 3.85 3.75 -7.89
C GLN A 24 4.01 4.66 -6.68
N VAL A 25 5.09 4.48 -5.92
CA VAL A 25 5.30 5.15 -4.63
C VAL A 25 6.68 5.80 -4.54
N GLY A 26 6.70 7.04 -4.06
CA GLY A 26 7.91 7.79 -3.77
C GLY A 26 8.65 7.30 -2.53
N ARG A 27 9.90 7.77 -2.37
CA ARG A 27 10.74 7.43 -1.21
C ARG A 27 10.14 8.03 0.08
N PHE A 28 10.30 7.30 1.19
CA PHE A 28 9.87 7.68 2.54
C PHE A 28 8.35 7.84 2.76
N SER A 29 7.52 7.79 1.72
CA SER A 29 6.06 7.65 1.88
C SER A 29 5.75 6.38 2.68
N TYR A 30 4.81 6.46 3.62
CA TYR A 30 4.49 5.37 4.53
C TYR A 30 2.98 5.27 4.77
N TYR A 31 2.55 4.10 5.25
CA TYR A 31 1.18 3.86 5.69
C TYR A 31 1.19 3.31 7.12
N SER A 32 0.27 3.81 7.96
CA SER A 32 0.08 3.37 9.35
C SER A 32 -1.34 2.83 9.51
N GLY A 33 -1.52 1.55 9.17
CA GLY A 33 -2.82 0.91 9.04
C GLY A 33 -3.22 -0.02 10.19
N TYR A 34 -2.60 0.09 11.37
CA TYR A 34 -2.78 -0.88 12.47
C TYR A 34 -4.25 -1.14 12.81
N TYR A 35 -5.09 -0.11 12.86
CA TYR A 35 -6.51 -0.27 13.20
C TYR A 35 -7.37 -0.92 12.10
N HIS A 36 -6.81 -1.13 10.91
CA HIS A 36 -7.47 -1.79 9.77
C HIS A 36 -6.85 -3.16 9.45
N GLY A 37 -5.65 -3.45 9.94
CA GLY A 37 -5.06 -4.79 9.95
C GLY A 37 -4.46 -5.29 8.62
N HIS A 38 -4.75 -4.64 7.50
CA HIS A 38 -4.25 -5.00 6.16
C HIS A 38 -3.11 -4.10 5.68
N SER A 39 -2.33 -4.55 4.68
CA SER A 39 -1.30 -3.73 4.03
C SER A 39 -1.92 -2.64 3.14
N PHE A 40 -1.08 -1.77 2.57
CA PHE A 40 -1.55 -0.68 1.71
C PHE A 40 -2.21 -1.13 0.40
N ASP A 41 -1.90 -2.30 -0.14
CA ASP A 41 -2.48 -2.77 -1.41
C ASP A 41 -4.01 -2.85 -1.34
N GLU A 42 -4.56 -3.26 -0.19
CA GLU A 42 -6.02 -3.35 0.03
C GLU A 42 -6.70 -1.97 0.16
N CYS A 43 -5.93 -0.89 0.31
CA CYS A 43 -6.47 0.47 0.24
C CYS A 43 -6.82 0.86 -1.21
N ALA A 44 -6.10 0.33 -2.21
CA ALA A 44 -6.33 0.61 -3.62
C ALA A 44 -7.45 -0.27 -4.18
N ARG A 45 -8.70 0.09 -3.87
CA ARG A 45 -9.88 -0.68 -4.25
C ARG A 45 -10.07 -0.74 -5.77
N TYR A 46 -10.37 -1.92 -6.27
CA TYR A 46 -10.65 -2.20 -7.69
C TYR A 46 -9.50 -1.90 -8.66
N LEU A 47 -8.27 -1.81 -8.15
CA LEU A 47 -7.08 -1.65 -8.96
C LEU A 47 -6.51 -3.04 -9.32
N SER A 48 -6.86 -3.55 -10.50
CA SER A 48 -6.37 -4.86 -10.94
C SER A 48 -4.85 -4.87 -11.07
N PRO A 49 -4.13 -5.84 -10.47
CA PRO A 49 -2.68 -5.96 -10.62
C PRO A 49 -2.26 -6.59 -11.97
N ASP A 50 -3.17 -7.29 -12.65
CA ASP A 50 -2.87 -8.08 -13.85
C ASP A 50 -3.09 -7.28 -15.15
N LEU A 51 -3.83 -6.18 -15.09
CA LEU A 51 -4.14 -5.34 -16.24
C LEU A 51 -3.11 -4.21 -16.38
N THR A 52 -2.63 -3.98 -17.60
CA THR A 52 -1.64 -2.93 -17.90
C THR A 52 -2.24 -1.70 -18.56
N ASN A 53 -3.48 -1.78 -19.05
CA ASN A 53 -4.22 -0.69 -19.70
C ASN A 53 -5.37 -0.19 -18.81
N VAL A 54 -5.04 0.11 -17.56
CA VAL A 54 -5.95 0.66 -16.55
C VAL A 54 -5.30 1.88 -15.89
N ASP A 55 -6.09 2.63 -15.14
CA ASP A 55 -5.58 3.73 -14.33
C ASP A 55 -4.55 3.23 -13.32
N LYS A 56 -3.63 4.13 -12.93
CA LYS A 56 -2.58 3.86 -11.95
C LYS A 56 -2.69 4.80 -10.76
N LEU A 57 -2.34 4.30 -9.58
CA LEU A 57 -2.21 5.10 -8.38
C LEU A 57 -0.76 5.56 -8.23
N ILE A 58 -0.51 6.87 -8.26
CA ILE A 58 0.82 7.44 -8.12
C ILE A 58 0.84 8.30 -6.85
N ILE A 59 1.77 8.01 -5.94
CA ILE A 59 1.89 8.70 -4.65
C ILE A 59 3.31 9.21 -4.45
N GLY A 60 3.47 10.52 -4.34
CA GLY A 60 4.76 11.19 -4.19
C GLY A 60 5.49 11.42 -5.52
N TYR A 61 6.60 12.15 -5.43
CA TYR A 61 7.56 12.42 -6.51
C TYR A 61 8.94 12.68 -5.91
#